data_AF-A0AAE3GR99-F1
#
_entry.id   AF-A0AAE3GR99-F1
#
_cell.length_a   1.000
_cell.length_b   1.000
_cell.length_c   1.000
_cell.angle_alpha   90.00
_cell.angle_beta   90.00
_cell.angle_gamma   90.00
#
_symmetry.space_group_name_H-M   'P 1'
#
loop_
_entity.id
_entity.type
_entity.pdbx_description
1 polymer ?
#
loop_
_entity_poly.entity_id
_entity_poly.type
_entity_poly.pdbx_seq_one_letter_code
_entity_poly.pdbx_strand_id
1 'polypeptide(L)'
;MRRKTMNEFGKIFLGILLLSGCHISALTILGAIASAASSTGNSSIGIIYLYALLGIGITQLIYVIPLVFWLRWKRKWGLMKGIIIGAVLTALLNGGCWLLFKNMFP
;
A
#
# COMPACT_ATOMS: atom_id res chain seq x y z
N MET A 1 25.54 22.95 -6.30
CA MET A 1 24.78 21.82 -5.70
C MET A 1 24.79 20.63 -6.66
N ARG A 2 25.69 19.65 -6.48
CA ARG A 2 25.82 18.46 -7.36
C ARG A 2 24.62 17.52 -7.09
N ARG A 3 23.68 17.40 -8.01
CA ARG A 3 22.64 16.35 -7.93
C ARG A 3 23.34 15.00 -8.09
N LYS A 4 23.52 14.26 -6.99
CA LYS A 4 24.02 12.89 -7.03
C LYS A 4 23.02 12.07 -7.85
N THR A 5 23.39 11.69 -9.07
CA THR A 5 22.57 10.81 -9.90
C THR A 5 22.49 9.48 -9.19
N MET A 6 21.32 9.18 -8.61
CA MET A 6 21.11 7.91 -7.92
C MET A 6 21.29 6.75 -8.90
N ASN A 7 22.04 5.74 -8.46
CA ASN A 7 22.21 4.48 -9.18
C ASN A 7 20.83 3.82 -9.38
N GLU A 8 20.70 2.97 -10.40
CA GLU A 8 19.44 2.27 -10.72
C GLU A 8 18.83 1.56 -9.50
N PHE A 9 19.68 0.92 -8.69
CA PHE A 9 19.28 0.27 -7.43
C PHE A 9 18.65 1.25 -6.43
N GLY A 10 19.20 2.47 -6.33
CA GLY A 10 18.66 3.51 -5.47
C GLY A 10 17.28 4.01 -5.94
N LYS A 11 17.03 4.03 -7.25
CA LYS A 11 15.71 4.40 -7.79
C LYS A 11 14.66 3.33 -7.48
N ILE A 12 15.04 2.06 -7.53
CA ILE A 12 14.17 0.93 -7.17
C ILE A 12 13.84 0.99 -5.68
N PHE A 13 14.86 1.13 -4.82
CA PHE A 13 14.69 1.24 -3.37
C PHE A 13 13.81 2.44 -2.99
N LEU A 14 14.01 3.59 -3.64
CA LEU A 14 13.18 4.78 -3.43
C LEU A 14 11.73 4.54 -3.84
N GLY A 15 11.47 3.78 -4.90
CA GLY A 15 10.13 3.38 -5.31
C GLY A 15 9.42 2.52 -4.26
N ILE A 16 10.13 1.56 -3.66
CA ILE A 16 9.61 0.72 -2.58
C ILE A 16 9.34 1.55 -1.32
N LEU A 17 10.26 2.45 -0.95
CA LEU A 17 10.11 3.35 0.21
C LEU A 17 8.90 4.26 0.04
N LEU A 18 8.70 4.81 -1.16
CA LEU A 18 7.59 5.71 -1.47
C LEU A 18 6.24 4.99 -1.39
N LEU A 19 6.18 3.76 -1.89
CA LEU A 19 4.99 2.92 -1.81
C LEU A 19 4.67 2.55 -0.35
N SER A 20 5.69 2.16 0.42
CA SER A 20 5.55 1.88 1.86
C SER A 20 5.01 3.11 2.61
N GLY A 21 5.52 4.31 2.30
CA GLY A 21 4.99 5.56 2.84
C GLY A 21 3.50 5.78 2.51
N CYS A 22 3.09 5.45 1.28
CA CYS A 22 1.69 5.55 0.86
C CYS A 22 0.79 4.57 1.65
N HIS A 23 1.24 3.32 1.84
CA HIS A 23 0.53 2.36 2.69
C HIS A 23 0.42 2.82 4.14
N ILE A 24 1.50 3.34 4.73
CA ILE A 24 1.49 3.87 6.10
C ILE A 24 0.49 5.02 6.22
N SER A 25 0.47 5.95 5.26
CA SER A 25 -0.50 7.05 5.25
C SER A 25 -1.96 6.57 5.10
N ALA A 26 -2.21 5.55 4.28
CA ALA A 26 -3.53 4.96 4.14
C ALA A 26 -3.99 4.29 5.45
N LEU A 27 -3.09 3.56 6.11
CA LEU A 27 -3.34 2.92 7.41
C LEU A 27 -3.60 3.95 8.53
N THR A 28 -2.86 5.06 8.58
CA THR A 28 -3.08 6.09 9.59
C THR A 28 -4.41 6.81 9.40
N ILE A 29 -4.78 7.12 8.15
CA ILE A 29 -6.09 7.72 7.83
C ILE A 29 -7.21 6.75 8.20
N LEU A 30 -7.10 5.50 7.77
CA LEU A 30 -8.11 4.49 8.08
C LEU A 30 -8.23 4.28 9.60
N GLY A 31 -7.11 4.19 10.31
CA GLY A 31 -7.06 4.02 11.76
C GLY A 31 -7.66 5.20 12.53
N ALA A 32 -7.47 6.43 12.05
CA ALA A 32 -8.11 7.61 12.63
C ALA A 32 -9.64 7.60 12.43
N ILE A 33 -10.12 7.15 11.28
CA ILE A 33 -11.55 6.98 11.01
C ILE A 33 -12.14 5.90 11.91
N ALA A 34 -11.43 4.78 12.07
CA ALA A 34 -11.87 3.66 12.90
C ALA A 34 -11.89 4.00 14.39
N SER A 35 -10.91 4.74 14.89
CA SER A 35 -10.90 5.20 16.28
C SER A 35 -12.03 6.19 16.55
N ALA A 36 -12.25 7.15 15.65
CA ALA A 36 -13.38 8.07 15.73
C ALA A 36 -14.73 7.34 15.72
N ALA A 37 -14.90 6.35 14.83
CA ALA A 37 -16.13 5.56 14.74
C ALA A 37 -16.32 4.62 15.95
N SER A 38 -15.24 4.04 16.49
CA SER A 38 -15.30 3.14 17.66
C SER A 38 -15.82 3.81 18.94
N SER A 39 -15.72 5.15 19.02
CA SER A 39 -16.29 5.95 20.12
C SER A 39 -17.82 5.89 20.20
N THR A 40 -18.50 5.41 19.14
CA THR A 40 -19.96 5.26 19.08
C THR A 40 -20.46 3.94 19.69
N GLY A 41 -19.57 3.09 20.24
CA GLY A 41 -19.94 1.86 20.97
C GLY A 41 -20.40 0.69 20.07
N ASN A 42 -20.21 0.78 18.76
CA ASN A 42 -20.75 -0.17 17.79
C ASN A 42 -19.68 -1.18 17.35
N SER A 43 -19.81 -2.46 17.76
CA SER A 43 -18.83 -3.52 17.50
C SER A 43 -18.64 -3.85 16.01
N SER A 44 -19.62 -3.51 15.16
CA SER A 44 -19.58 -3.71 13.70
C SER A 44 -18.44 -2.95 13.00
N ILE A 45 -17.90 -1.91 13.64
CA ILE A 45 -16.86 -1.03 13.09
C ILE A 45 -15.52 -1.75 13.01
N GLY A 46 -15.22 -2.67 13.94
CA GLY A 46 -13.99 -3.48 13.91
C GLY A 46 -13.96 -4.47 12.76
N ILE A 47 -15.12 -5.01 12.37
CA ILE A 47 -15.24 -5.95 11.24
C ILE A 47 -15.03 -5.23 9.91
N ILE A 48 -15.61 -4.03 9.75
CA ILE A 48 -15.39 -3.19 8.56
C ILE A 48 -13.91 -2.83 8.44
N TYR A 49 -13.24 -2.57 9.56
CA TYR A 49 -11.80 -2.29 9.58
C TYR A 49 -10.96 -3.48 9.13
N LEU A 50 -11.27 -4.69 9.60
CA LEU A 50 -10.61 -5.92 9.17
C LEU A 50 -10.80 -6.16 7.68
N TYR A 51 -12.02 -6.03 7.15
CA TYR A 51 -12.29 -6.16 5.72
C TYR A 51 -11.57 -5.10 4.88
N ALA A 52 -11.48 -3.86 5.36
CA ALA A 52 -10.73 -2.80 4.68
C ALA A 52 -9.21 -3.07 4.69
N LEU A 53 -8.67 -3.59 5.80
CA LEU A 53 -7.27 -4.00 5.92
C LEU A 53 -6.95 -5.18 4.98
N LEU A 54 -7.82 -6.18 4.96
CA LEU A 54 -7.73 -7.34 4.07
C LEU A 54 -8.00 -6.98 2.59
N GLY A 55 -8.67 -5.86 2.32
CA GLY A 55 -8.87 -5.29 0.98
C GLY A 55 -7.69 -4.46 0.45
N ILE A 56 -6.67 -4.15 1.27
CA ILE A 56 -5.51 -3.30 0.92
C ILE A 56 -4.82 -3.73 -0.38
N GLY A 57 -4.78 -5.03 -0.67
CA GLY A 57 -4.13 -5.62 -1.82
C GLY A 57 -4.82 -5.27 -3.14
N ILE A 58 -6.13 -4.98 -3.10
CA ILE A 58 -6.90 -4.52 -4.27
C ILE A 58 -7.02 -2.99 -4.25
N THR A 59 -7.29 -2.38 -3.09
CA THR A 59 -7.41 -0.93 -3.01
C THR A 59 -6.10 -0.22 -3.32
N GLN A 60 -4.94 -0.85 -3.12
CA GLN A 60 -3.65 -0.31 -3.56
C GLN A 60 -3.57 0.00 -5.06
N LEU A 61 -4.28 -0.74 -5.91
CA LEU A 61 -4.27 -0.49 -7.35
C LEU A 61 -4.84 0.88 -7.70
N ILE A 62 -5.82 1.37 -6.94
CA ILE A 62 -6.48 2.67 -7.19
C ILE A 62 -5.47 3.82 -7.12
N TYR A 63 -4.48 3.74 -6.23
CA TYR A 63 -3.45 4.77 -6.06
C TYR A 63 -2.14 4.42 -6.79
N VAL A 64 -1.79 3.14 -6.91
CA VAL A 64 -0.59 2.69 -7.64
C VAL A 64 -0.71 2.94 -9.14
N ILE A 65 -1.88 2.69 -9.75
CA ILE A 65 -2.09 2.91 -11.20
C ILE A 65 -1.83 4.37 -11.60
N PRO A 66 -2.46 5.39 -10.99
CA PRO A 66 -2.19 6.78 -11.35
C PRO A 66 -0.75 7.20 -11.04
N LEU A 67 -0.15 6.69 -9.96
CA LEU A 67 1.25 6.95 -9.62
C LEU A 67 2.22 6.40 -10.67
N VAL A 68 1.99 5.16 -11.13
CA VAL A 68 2.75 4.52 -12.21
C VAL A 68 2.56 5.29 -13.53
N PHE A 69 1.34 5.71 -13.84
CA PHE A 69 1.05 6.49 -15.05
C PHE A 69 1.76 7.85 -15.05
N TRP A 70 1.77 8.54 -13.90
CA TRP A 70 2.49 9.80 -13.73
C TRP A 70 4.02 9.62 -13.85
N LEU A 71 4.58 8.57 -13.26
CA LEU A 71 5.99 8.21 -13.40
C LEU A 71 6.39 7.86 -14.84
N ARG A 72 5.50 7.14 -15.55
CA ARG A 72 5.67 6.79 -16.96
C ARG A 72 5.82 8.08 -17.78
N TRP A 73 5.00 9.08 -17.48
CA TRP A 73 5.06 10.38 -18.15
C TRP A 73 6.38 11.12 -17.89
N LYS A 74 6.95 10.97 -16.69
CA LYS A 74 8.28 11.53 -16.31
C LYS A 74 9.47 10.71 -16.84
N ARG A 75 9.26 9.61 -17.60
CA ARG A 75 10.30 8.69 -18.11
C ARG A 75 11.22 8.13 -17.01
N LYS A 76 10.73 7.99 -15.78
CA LYS A 76 11.50 7.50 -14.61
C LYS A 76 11.39 5.97 -14.48
N TRP A 77 11.91 5.24 -15.48
CA TRP A 77 11.77 3.78 -15.59
C TRP A 77 12.25 3.00 -14.35
N GLY A 78 13.37 3.40 -13.73
CA GLY A 78 13.90 2.73 -12.53
C GLY A 78 12.99 2.85 -11.30
N LEU A 79 12.31 4.01 -11.13
CA LEU A 79 11.36 4.21 -10.02
C LEU A 79 10.08 3.41 -10.26
N MET A 80 9.66 3.31 -11.52
CA MET A 80 8.48 2.55 -11.94
C MET A 80 8.61 1.06 -11.60
N LYS A 81 9.79 0.48 -11.86
CA LYS A 81 10.08 -0.92 -11.49
C LYS A 81 9.97 -1.15 -9.99
N GLY A 82 10.50 -0.24 -9.17
CA GLY A 82 10.40 -0.32 -7.72
C GLY A 82 8.95 -0.29 -7.21
N ILE A 83 8.11 0.57 -7.78
CA ILE A 83 6.68 0.66 -7.42
C ILE A 83 5.94 -0.62 -7.82
N ILE A 84 6.18 -1.16 -9.02
CA ILE A 84 5.52 -2.40 -9.48
C ILE A 84 5.92 -3.59 -8.59
N ILE A 85 7.21 -3.75 -8.31
CA ILE A 85 7.71 -4.83 -7.43
C ILE A 85 7.11 -4.69 -6.04
N GLY A 86 7.09 -3.49 -5.48
CA GLY A 86 6.46 -3.23 -4.18
C GLY A 86 4.97 -3.57 -4.18
N ALA A 87 4.23 -3.17 -5.21
CA ALA A 87 2.80 -3.43 -5.31
C ALA A 87 2.48 -4.93 -5.42
N VAL A 88 3.29 -5.68 -6.18
CA VAL A 88 3.17 -7.14 -6.30
C VAL A 88 3.48 -7.81 -4.96
N LEU A 89 4.55 -7.41 -4.26
CA LEU A 89 4.87 -7.94 -2.94
C LEU A 89 3.75 -7.68 -1.92
N THR A 90 3.19 -6.47 -1.90
CA THR A 90 2.05 -6.16 -1.03
C THR A 90 0.82 -6.98 -1.38
N ALA A 91 0.53 -7.17 -2.67
CA ALA A 91 -0.60 -7.99 -3.11
C ALA A 91 -0.43 -9.46 -2.70
N LEU A 92 0.79 -9.99 -2.83
CA LEU A 92 1.12 -11.37 -2.46
C LEU A 92 1.03 -11.57 -0.95
N LEU A 93 1.55 -10.62 -0.17
CA LEU A 93 1.46 -10.64 1.29
C LEU A 93 0.00 -10.56 1.75
N ASN A 94 -0.81 -9.68 1.15
CA ASN A 94 -2.22 -9.56 1.52
C ASN A 94 -3.04 -10.80 1.11
N GLY A 95 -2.80 -11.34 -0.08
CA GLY A 95 -3.40 -12.61 -0.52
C GLY A 95 -3.04 -13.77 0.42
N GLY A 96 -1.78 -13.83 0.86
CA GLY A 96 -1.32 -14.80 1.87
C GLY A 96 -2.00 -14.64 3.23
N CYS A 97 -2.14 -13.40 3.72
CA CYS A 97 -2.88 -13.10 4.94
C CYS A 97 -4.36 -13.49 4.84
N TRP A 98 -5.00 -13.28 3.69
CA TRP A 98 -6.39 -13.70 3.45
C TRP A 98 -6.55 -15.22 3.54
N LEU A 99 -5.61 -15.95 2.93
CA LEU A 99 -5.59 -17.42 2.95
C LEU A 99 -5.40 -17.97 4.37
N LEU A 100 -4.50 -17.37 5.14
CA LEU A 100 -4.29 -17.72 6.56
C LEU A 100 -5.52 -17.38 7.43
N PHE A 101 -6.11 -16.20 7.24
CA PHE A 101 -7.29 -15.77 8.00
C PHE A 101 -8.49 -16.70 7.75
N LYS A 102 -8.74 -17.07 6.49
CA LYS A 102 -9.79 -18.02 6.11
C LYS A 102 -9.58 -19.40 6.74
N ASN A 103 -8.34 -19.86 6.86
CA ASN A 103 -8.05 -21.16 7.47
C ASN A 103 -8.12 -21.14 9.00
N MET A 104 -7.94 -19.97 9.63
CA MET A 104 -7.97 -19.82 11.10
C MET A 104 -9.39 -19.58 11.65
N PHE A 105 -10.29 -18.99 10.86
CA PHE A 105 -11.72 -18.82 11.18
C PHE A 105 -12.58 -19.62 10.18
N PRO A 106 -12.96 -20.88 10.49
CA PRO A 106 -13.82 -21.69 9.62
C PRO A 106 -15.25 -21.16 9.52
#